data_AF-Q1AW29-F1
#
_entry.id   AF-Q1AW29-F1
#
_cell.length_a   1.000
_cell.length_b   1.000
_cell.length_c   1.000
_cell.angle_alpha   90.00
_cell.angle_beta   90.00
_cell.angle_gamma   90.00
#
_symmetry.space_group_name_H-M   'P 1'
#
loop_
_entity.id
_entity.type
_entity.pdbx_description
1 polymer ?
#
loop_
_entity_poly.entity_id
_entity_poly.type
_entity_poly.pdbx_seq_one_letter_code
_entity_poly.pdbx_strand_id
1 'polypeptide(L)'
;MNLPNMLSLLRLFMVPFILWALLGGRDGLGLLLLVVAGLTDFLDGRLARRFGGTRLGRALDPLADRLLLSGVAVVLAVRELLPGWAVAVLVARDLFALLGGLLYGSRIRVNRVGKAATAVLMVSVVLVVLQLEEIGEIMFYAGICLSLAAGIMYAARFRRLAGGGEL
;
A
#
# COMPACT_ATOMS: atom_id res chain seq x y z
N MET A 1 18.07 -2.15 18.18
CA MET A 1 17.12 -2.17 17.03
C MET A 1 16.10 -3.25 17.32
N ASN A 2 14.80 -2.95 17.29
CA ASN A 2 13.77 -3.93 17.63
C ASN A 2 13.42 -4.77 16.38
N LEU A 3 13.10 -6.05 16.57
CA LEU A 3 12.77 -7.01 15.50
C LEU A 3 11.76 -6.47 14.46
N PRO A 4 10.70 -5.72 14.83
CA PRO A 4 9.77 -5.14 13.86
C PRO A 4 10.40 -4.12 12.92
N ASN A 5 11.41 -3.37 13.40
CA ASN A 5 12.09 -2.37 12.58
C ASN A 5 12.99 -3.02 11.51
N MET A 6 13.53 -4.22 11.80
CA MET A 6 14.37 -4.94 10.85
C MET A 6 13.55 -5.51 9.70
N LEU A 7 12.33 -5.96 9.97
CA LEU A 7 11.45 -6.56 8.97
C LEU A 7 10.79 -5.50 8.07
N SER A 8 10.39 -4.32 8.60
CA SER A 8 10.00 -3.17 7.75
C SER A 8 11.15 -2.70 6.85
N LEU A 9 12.39 -2.64 7.37
CA LEU A 9 13.58 -2.30 6.58
C LEU A 9 13.90 -3.38 5.53
N LEU A 10 13.75 -4.65 5.89
CA LEU A 10 13.91 -5.76 4.96
C LEU A 10 12.90 -5.64 3.82
N ARG A 11 11.64 -5.34 4.11
CA ARG A 11 10.61 -5.12 3.09
C ARG A 11 10.98 -4.00 2.15
N LEU A 12 11.39 -2.85 2.68
CA LEU A 12 11.86 -1.73 1.88
C LEU A 12 13.04 -2.13 0.99
N PHE A 13 13.97 -2.93 1.51
CA PHE A 13 15.09 -3.48 0.76
C PHE A 13 14.63 -4.48 -0.31
N MET A 14 13.58 -5.26 -0.08
CA MET A 14 13.03 -6.23 -1.04
C MET A 14 12.30 -5.57 -2.21
N VAL A 15 11.68 -4.39 -2.03
CA VAL A 15 10.95 -3.68 -3.09
C VAL A 15 11.73 -3.59 -4.41
N PRO A 16 12.96 -3.04 -4.48
CA PRO A 16 13.69 -2.93 -5.74
C PRO A 16 13.94 -4.29 -6.41
N PHE A 17 14.16 -5.37 -5.64
CA PHE A 17 14.33 -6.71 -6.20
C PHE A 17 13.04 -7.28 -6.78
N ILE A 18 11.90 -7.01 -6.12
CA ILE A 18 10.57 -7.38 -6.65
C ILE A 18 10.33 -6.66 -7.98
N LEU A 19 10.56 -5.35 -8.03
CA LEU A 19 10.35 -4.56 -9.25
C LEU A 19 11.27 -5.01 -10.38
N TRP A 20 12.56 -5.23 -10.07
CA TRP A 20 13.53 -5.75 -11.04
C TRP A 20 13.12 -7.12 -11.59
N ALA A 21 12.67 -8.04 -10.73
CA ALA A 21 12.24 -9.36 -11.14
C ALA A 21 11.03 -9.30 -12.08
N LEU A 22 10.00 -8.54 -11.69
CA LEU A 22 8.78 -8.37 -12.48
C LEU A 22 9.02 -7.63 -13.79
N LEU A 23 9.87 -6.60 -13.81
CA LEU A 23 10.26 -5.91 -15.05
C LEU A 23 11.07 -6.82 -15.98
N GLY A 24 11.91 -7.68 -15.42
CA GLY A 24 12.70 -8.65 -16.17
C GLY A 24 11.92 -9.90 -16.62
N GLY A 25 10.59 -9.93 -16.46
CA GLY A 25 9.74 -11.06 -16.82
C GLY A 25 9.92 -12.32 -15.96
N ARG A 26 10.58 -12.20 -14.79
CA ARG A 26 10.82 -13.31 -13.86
C ARG A 26 9.66 -13.44 -12.87
N ASP A 27 8.48 -13.70 -13.38
CA ASP A 27 7.21 -13.59 -12.63
C ASP A 27 7.17 -14.52 -11.42
N GLY A 28 7.69 -15.76 -11.53
CA GLY A 28 7.81 -16.67 -10.39
C GLY A 28 8.69 -16.13 -9.25
N LEU A 29 9.80 -15.46 -9.58
CA LEU A 29 10.69 -14.86 -8.58
C LEU A 29 10.08 -13.58 -7.99
N GLY A 30 9.45 -12.76 -8.83
CA GLY A 30 8.71 -11.58 -8.38
C GLY A 30 7.56 -11.94 -7.43
N LEU A 31 6.79 -12.97 -7.76
CA LEU A 31 5.72 -13.51 -6.92
C LEU A 31 6.26 -14.04 -5.60
N LEU A 32 7.33 -14.84 -5.62
CA LEU A 32 7.94 -15.37 -4.41
C LEU A 32 8.36 -14.25 -3.47
N LEU A 33 9.08 -13.24 -3.99
CA LEU A 33 9.51 -12.09 -3.20
C LEU A 33 8.32 -11.27 -2.68
N LEU A 34 7.27 -11.09 -3.49
CA LEU A 34 6.05 -10.39 -3.11
C LEU A 34 5.31 -11.10 -1.96
N VAL A 35 5.18 -12.43 -2.04
CA VAL A 35 4.58 -13.25 -0.98
C VAL A 35 5.42 -13.19 0.29
N VAL A 36 6.75 -13.33 0.18
CA VAL A 36 7.64 -13.22 1.35
C VAL A 36 7.52 -11.85 2.00
N ALA A 37 7.51 -10.76 1.21
CA ALA A 37 7.34 -9.39 1.69
C ALA A 37 5.99 -9.21 2.44
N GLY A 38 4.89 -9.73 1.89
CA GLY A 38 3.57 -9.68 2.52
C GLY A 38 3.49 -10.53 3.81
N LEU A 39 4.14 -11.69 3.84
CA LEU A 39 4.22 -12.52 5.05
C LEU A 39 5.02 -11.83 6.16
N THR A 40 6.13 -11.18 5.84
CA THR A 40 6.89 -10.39 6.82
C THR A 40 6.07 -9.24 7.42
N ASP A 41 5.19 -8.59 6.64
CA ASP A 41 4.28 -7.57 7.17
C ASP A 41 3.28 -8.11 8.17
N PHE A 42 2.67 -9.25 7.84
CA PHE A 42 1.72 -9.87 8.74
C PHE A 42 2.37 -10.27 10.07
N LEU A 43 3.61 -10.78 10.02
CA LEU A 43 4.38 -11.11 11.21
C LEU A 43 4.75 -9.86 12.01
N ASP A 44 5.21 -8.79 11.35
CA ASP A 44 5.49 -7.50 11.99
C ASP A 44 4.30 -6.92 12.72
N GLY A 45 3.14 -6.90 12.09
CA GLY A 45 1.91 -6.41 12.70
C GLY A 45 1.54 -7.20 13.96
N ARG A 46 1.95 -8.46 14.09
CA ARG A 46 1.74 -9.28 15.29
C ARG A 46 2.81 -9.06 16.35
N LEU A 47 4.08 -8.92 15.97
CA LEU A 47 5.19 -8.67 16.88
C LEU A 47 5.22 -7.24 17.41
N ALA A 48 4.94 -6.23 16.59
CA ALA A 48 4.89 -4.83 17.00
C ALA A 48 3.82 -4.58 18.08
N ARG A 49 2.73 -5.35 18.06
CA ARG A 49 1.69 -5.35 19.11
C ARG A 49 2.18 -5.90 20.46
N ARG A 50 3.22 -6.74 20.47
CA ARG A 50 3.76 -7.36 21.70
C ARG A 50 5.01 -6.67 22.23
N PHE A 51 5.88 -6.14 21.36
CA PHE A 51 7.22 -5.67 21.73
C PHE A 51 7.46 -4.16 21.57
N GLY A 52 6.53 -3.42 20.95
CA GLY A 52 6.68 -1.99 20.72
C GLY A 52 7.68 -1.64 19.60
N GLY A 53 7.23 -0.89 18.59
CA GLY A 53 8.09 -0.39 17.50
C GLY A 53 8.80 0.92 17.85
N THR A 54 9.94 1.19 17.20
CA THR A 54 10.62 2.50 17.28
C THR A 54 9.80 3.59 16.55
N ARG A 55 10.05 4.88 16.84
CA ARG A 55 9.38 6.00 16.16
C ARG A 55 9.72 6.06 14.67
N LEU A 56 10.98 5.78 14.32
CA LEU A 56 11.48 5.76 12.95
C LEU A 56 10.85 4.62 12.13
N GLY A 57 10.81 3.39 12.67
CA GLY A 57 10.20 2.25 11.97
C GLY A 57 8.72 2.49 11.67
N ARG A 58 7.98 3.03 12.64
CA ARG A 58 6.57 3.39 12.46
C ARG A 58 6.32 4.46 11.40
N ALA A 59 7.30 5.33 11.13
CA ALA A 59 7.20 6.34 10.09
C ALA A 59 7.58 5.79 8.70
N LEU A 60 8.50 4.83 8.64
CA LEU A 60 8.93 4.18 7.40
C LEU A 60 7.95 3.11 6.89
N ASP A 61 7.22 2.46 7.80
CA ASP A 61 6.25 1.40 7.48
C ASP A 61 5.23 1.81 6.40
N PRO A 62 4.49 2.93 6.54
CA PRO A 62 3.48 3.34 5.57
C PRO A 62 4.09 3.74 4.22
N LEU A 63 5.38 4.07 4.20
CA LEU A 63 6.10 4.46 3.00
C LEU A 63 6.57 3.22 2.24
N ALA A 64 7.13 2.24 2.94
CA ALA A 64 7.53 0.95 2.37
C ALA A 64 6.31 0.21 1.77
N ASP A 65 5.17 0.19 2.47
CA ASP A 65 3.94 -0.44 1.98
C ASP A 65 3.40 0.17 0.69
N ARG A 66 3.37 1.51 0.64
CA ARG A 66 2.91 2.22 -0.56
C ARG A 66 3.87 2.04 -1.71
N LEU A 67 5.18 2.07 -1.46
CA LEU A 67 6.19 1.80 -2.48
C LEU A 67 6.07 0.38 -3.03
N LEU A 68 5.79 -0.62 -2.18
CA LEU A 68 5.57 -1.98 -2.62
C LEU A 68 4.36 -2.06 -3.56
N LEU A 69 3.18 -1.61 -3.10
CA LEU A 69 1.95 -1.73 -3.88
C LEU A 69 1.98 -0.85 -5.14
N SER A 70 2.31 0.44 -5.00
CA SER A 70 2.38 1.37 -6.12
C SER A 70 3.49 0.98 -7.11
N GLY A 71 4.66 0.57 -6.61
CA GLY A 71 5.76 0.14 -7.45
C GLY A 71 5.40 -1.08 -8.29
N VAL A 72 4.81 -2.12 -7.66
CA VAL A 72 4.35 -3.30 -8.39
C VAL A 72 3.28 -2.93 -9.41
N ALA A 73 2.28 -2.12 -9.03
CA ALA A 73 1.26 -1.67 -9.96
C ALA A 73 1.83 -0.89 -11.16
N VAL A 74 2.83 -0.03 -10.95
CA VAL A 74 3.54 0.69 -12.03
C VAL A 74 4.24 -0.29 -12.96
N VAL A 75 4.94 -1.30 -12.43
CA VAL A 75 5.58 -2.32 -13.26
C VAL A 75 4.56 -3.10 -14.09
N LEU A 76 3.42 -3.47 -13.49
CA LEU A 76 2.33 -4.15 -14.20
C LEU A 76 1.73 -3.27 -15.31
N ALA A 77 1.58 -1.96 -15.08
CA ALA A 77 1.13 -1.04 -16.12
C ALA A 77 2.15 -0.83 -17.24
N VAL A 78 3.45 -0.78 -16.92
CA VAL A 78 4.52 -0.71 -17.93
C VAL A 78 4.54 -1.97 -18.81
N ARG A 79 4.12 -3.11 -18.25
CA ARG A 79 3.94 -4.37 -18.97
C ARG A 79 2.58 -4.52 -19.65
N GLU A 80 1.77 -3.45 -19.65
CA GLU A 80 0.42 -3.42 -20.22
C GLU A 80 -0.59 -4.41 -19.58
N LEU A 81 -0.25 -4.97 -18.40
CA LEU A 81 -1.11 -5.89 -17.64
C LEU A 81 -2.14 -5.17 -16.78
N LEU A 82 -1.94 -3.87 -16.55
CA LEU A 82 -2.88 -2.99 -15.89
C LEU A 82 -3.01 -1.68 -16.67
N PRO A 83 -4.19 -1.04 -16.67
CA PRO A 83 -4.35 0.25 -17.32
C PRO A 83 -3.52 1.33 -16.61
N GLY A 84 -2.63 1.99 -17.36
CA GLY A 84 -1.77 3.03 -16.81
C GLY A 84 -2.53 4.17 -16.14
N TRP A 85 -3.72 4.53 -16.64
CA TRP A 85 -4.57 5.55 -16.02
C TRP A 85 -5.07 5.15 -14.63
N ALA A 86 -5.41 3.87 -14.43
CA ALA A 86 -5.89 3.35 -13.16
C ALA A 86 -4.76 3.34 -12.13
N VAL A 87 -3.56 2.94 -12.55
CA VAL A 87 -2.36 3.00 -11.72
C VAL A 87 -1.99 4.45 -11.37
N ALA A 88 -2.12 5.39 -12.31
CA ALA A 88 -1.90 6.81 -12.03
C ALA A 88 -2.84 7.34 -10.94
N VAL A 89 -4.12 6.93 -10.95
CA VAL A 89 -5.09 7.28 -9.90
C VAL A 89 -4.67 6.71 -8.55
N LEU A 90 -4.24 5.43 -8.50
CA LEU A 90 -3.73 4.80 -7.28
C LEU A 90 -2.53 5.58 -6.70
N VAL A 91 -1.52 5.86 -7.53
CA VAL A 91 -0.31 6.57 -7.10
C VAL A 91 -0.64 7.98 -6.62
N ALA A 92 -1.50 8.71 -7.35
CA ALA A 92 -1.95 10.03 -6.95
C ALA A 92 -2.64 9.99 -5.57
N ARG A 93 -3.57 9.04 -5.38
CA ARG A 93 -4.27 8.83 -4.10
C ARG A 93 -3.29 8.56 -2.96
N ASP A 94 -2.28 7.73 -3.19
CA ASP A 94 -1.26 7.41 -2.18
C ASP A 94 -0.37 8.62 -1.87
N LEU A 95 -0.02 9.44 -2.86
CA LEU A 95 0.72 10.66 -2.63
C LEU A 95 -0.09 11.67 -1.81
N PHE A 96 -1.37 11.88 -2.15
CA PHE A 96 -2.28 12.73 -1.38
C PHE A 96 -2.38 12.29 0.09
N ALA A 97 -2.51 10.99 0.33
CA ALA A 97 -2.61 10.46 1.69
C ALA A 97 -1.27 10.56 2.46
N LEU A 98 -0.11 10.53 1.80
CA LEU A 98 1.20 10.77 2.44
C LEU A 98 1.35 12.24 2.82
N LEU A 99 1.07 13.16 1.90
CA LEU A 99 1.12 14.60 2.13
C LEU A 99 0.17 15.03 3.26
N GLY A 100 -1.06 14.49 3.27
CA GLY A 100 -2.00 14.75 4.35
C GLY A 100 -1.50 14.29 5.72
N GLY A 101 -0.80 13.15 5.78
CA GLY A 101 -0.18 12.67 7.01
C GLY A 101 1.00 13.53 7.50
N LEU A 102 1.80 14.06 6.56
CA LEU A 102 2.93 14.93 6.86
C LEU A 102 2.48 16.32 7.36
N LEU A 103 1.49 16.92 6.70
CA LEU A 103 1.03 18.28 6.99
C LEU A 103 0.17 18.38 8.26
N TYR A 104 -0.68 17.39 8.52
CA TYR A 104 -1.67 17.45 9.62
C TYR A 104 -1.38 16.47 10.77
N GLY A 105 -0.27 15.74 10.70
CA GLY A 105 0.15 14.74 11.68
C GLY A 105 -0.71 13.47 11.70
N SER A 106 -0.25 12.47 12.43
CA SER A 106 -0.87 11.13 12.52
C SER A 106 -2.20 11.06 13.30
N ARG A 107 -2.93 12.18 13.46
CA ARG A 107 -4.25 12.22 14.13
C ARG A 107 -5.38 11.62 13.28
N ILE A 108 -5.05 11.27 12.05
CA ILE A 108 -5.95 10.77 11.02
C ILE A 108 -5.99 9.25 11.11
N ARG A 109 -6.99 8.72 11.84
CA ARG A 109 -7.22 7.28 11.90
C ARG A 109 -7.75 6.78 10.56
N VAL A 110 -7.02 5.84 9.96
CA VAL A 110 -7.43 5.14 8.74
C VAL A 110 -8.75 4.40 9.00
N ASN A 111 -9.77 4.70 8.19
CA ASN A 111 -11.07 4.02 8.27
C ASN A 111 -10.93 2.55 7.84
N ARG A 112 -11.77 1.66 8.40
CA ARG A 112 -11.79 0.22 8.05
C ARG A 112 -11.92 -0.02 6.54
N VAL A 113 -12.62 0.87 5.83
CA VAL A 113 -12.78 0.83 4.36
C VAL A 113 -11.45 1.03 3.63
N GLY A 114 -10.57 1.92 4.11
CA GLY A 114 -9.25 2.11 3.51
C GLY A 114 -8.33 0.90 3.70
N LYS A 115 -8.46 0.19 4.83
CA LYS A 115 -7.75 -1.08 5.05
C LYS A 115 -8.26 -2.17 4.09
N ALA A 116 -9.57 -2.30 3.95
CA ALA A 116 -10.17 -3.24 3.00
C ALA A 116 -9.73 -2.94 1.57
N ALA A 117 -9.73 -1.66 1.15
CA ALA A 117 -9.26 -1.25 -0.17
C ALA A 117 -7.81 -1.70 -0.43
N THR A 118 -6.91 -1.49 0.55
CA THR A 118 -5.50 -1.86 0.40
C THR A 118 -5.31 -3.37 0.32
N ALA A 119 -6.09 -4.15 1.09
CA ALA A 119 -6.07 -5.61 1.01
C ALA A 119 -6.56 -6.11 -0.37
N VAL A 120 -7.63 -5.53 -0.89
CA VAL A 120 -8.16 -5.85 -2.24
C VAL A 120 -7.12 -5.52 -3.31
N LEU A 121 -6.44 -4.38 -3.21
CA LEU A 121 -5.38 -3.99 -4.15
C LEU A 121 -4.17 -4.93 -4.09
N MET A 122 -3.76 -5.37 -2.89
CA MET A 122 -2.68 -6.36 -2.76
C MET A 122 -3.05 -7.71 -3.36
N VAL A 123 -4.30 -8.17 -3.16
CA VAL A 123 -4.78 -9.40 -3.80
C VAL A 123 -4.82 -9.25 -5.32
N SER A 124 -5.30 -8.10 -5.81
CA SER A 124 -5.33 -7.79 -7.23
C SER A 124 -3.95 -7.92 -7.89
N VAL A 125 -2.91 -7.25 -7.37
CA VAL A 125 -1.58 -7.33 -7.98
C VAL A 125 -1.00 -8.74 -7.95
N VAL A 126 -1.29 -9.53 -6.90
CA VAL A 126 -0.90 -10.96 -6.84
C VAL A 126 -1.60 -11.77 -7.92
N LEU A 127 -2.90 -11.56 -8.14
CA LEU A 127 -3.67 -12.24 -9.19
C LEU A 127 -3.15 -11.91 -10.59
N VAL A 128 -2.83 -10.64 -10.86
CA VAL A 128 -2.25 -10.24 -12.14
C VAL A 128 -0.89 -10.93 -12.36
N VAL A 129 -0.02 -10.97 -11.34
CA VAL A 129 1.27 -11.67 -11.43
C VAL A 129 1.09 -13.20 -11.61
N LEU A 130 0.00 -13.77 -11.12
CA LEU A 130 -0.39 -15.17 -11.33
C LEU A 130 -1.02 -15.44 -12.72
N GLN A 131 -0.99 -14.48 -13.63
CA GLN A 131 -1.60 -14.56 -14.98
C GLN A 131 -3.13 -14.68 -14.94
N LEU A 132 -3.77 -14.22 -13.86
CA LEU A 132 -5.22 -14.09 -13.74
C LEU A 132 -5.62 -12.62 -13.96
N GLU A 133 -5.22 -12.08 -15.10
CA GLU A 133 -5.28 -10.65 -15.43
C GLU A 133 -6.69 -10.07 -15.33
N GLU A 134 -7.69 -10.72 -15.93
CA GLU A 134 -9.08 -10.24 -15.92
C GLU A 134 -9.64 -10.08 -14.49
N ILE A 135 -9.47 -11.11 -13.65
CA ILE A 135 -9.93 -11.09 -12.26
C ILE A 135 -9.12 -10.08 -11.46
N GLY A 136 -7.81 -10.04 -11.69
CA GLY A 136 -6.88 -9.11 -11.08
C GLY A 136 -7.25 -7.65 -11.37
N GLU A 137 -7.57 -7.32 -12.61
CA GLU A 137 -7.96 -5.98 -13.05
C GLU A 137 -9.32 -5.56 -12.46
N ILE A 138 -10.32 -6.45 -12.45
CA ILE A 138 -11.62 -6.19 -11.81
C ILE A 138 -11.42 -5.88 -10.31
N MET A 139 -10.60 -6.68 -9.63
CA MET A 139 -10.24 -6.43 -8.23
C MET A 139 -9.45 -5.13 -8.07
N PHE A 140 -8.62 -4.76 -9.05
CA PHE A 140 -7.88 -3.50 -9.04
C PHE A 140 -8.84 -2.30 -9.04
N TYR A 141 -9.82 -2.31 -9.96
CA TYR A 141 -10.85 -1.27 -10.02
C TYR A 141 -11.69 -1.22 -8.75
N ALA A 142 -12.12 -2.38 -8.23
CA ALA A 142 -12.85 -2.44 -6.96
C ALA A 142 -12.02 -1.84 -5.81
N GLY A 143 -10.73 -2.16 -5.75
CA GLY A 143 -9.77 -1.61 -4.79
C GLY A 143 -9.63 -0.09 -4.91
N ILE A 144 -9.48 0.44 -6.13
CA ILE A 144 -9.42 1.89 -6.38
C ILE A 144 -10.71 2.56 -5.93
N CYS A 145 -11.87 2.06 -6.34
CA CYS A 145 -13.18 2.60 -5.96
C CYS A 145 -13.35 2.66 -4.42
N LEU A 146 -13.00 1.58 -3.72
CA LEU A 146 -13.00 1.55 -2.26
C LEU A 146 -12.01 2.55 -1.66
N SER A 147 -10.82 2.70 -2.26
CA SER A 147 -9.79 3.62 -1.79
C SER A 147 -10.21 5.09 -1.92
N LEU A 148 -10.91 5.43 -3.01
CA LEU A 148 -11.45 6.76 -3.27
C LEU A 148 -12.63 7.05 -2.34
N ALA A 149 -13.55 6.09 -2.16
CA ALA A 149 -14.63 6.22 -1.19
C ALA A 149 -14.09 6.43 0.24
N ALA A 150 -13.04 5.71 0.62
CA ALA A 150 -12.34 5.93 1.88
C ALA A 150 -11.73 7.34 1.98
N GLY A 151 -11.14 7.85 0.91
CA GLY A 151 -10.61 9.21 0.81
C GLY A 151 -11.69 10.28 0.97
N ILE A 152 -12.85 10.11 0.34
CA ILE A 152 -13.99 11.03 0.45
C ILE A 152 -14.53 11.06 1.89
N MET A 153 -14.75 9.90 2.50
CA MET A 153 -15.17 9.81 3.91
C MET A 153 -14.17 10.49 4.84
N TYR A 154 -12.88 10.37 4.52
CA TYR A 154 -11.83 11.03 5.27
C TYR A 154 -11.90 12.56 5.12
N ALA A 155 -12.03 13.08 3.90
CA ALA A 155 -12.16 14.52 3.64
C ALA A 155 -13.44 15.12 4.25
N ALA A 156 -14.55 14.38 4.23
CA ALA A 156 -15.80 14.79 4.88
C ALA A 156 -15.67 14.88 6.40
N ARG A 157 -14.97 13.92 7.02
CA ARG A 157 -14.70 13.92 8.47
C ARG A 157 -13.76 15.06 8.88
N PHE A 158 -12.77 15.36 8.04
CA PHE A 158 -11.86 16.49 8.24
C PHE A 158 -12.62 17.82 8.24
N ARG A 159 -13.50 18.06 7.26
CA ARG A 159 -14.32 19.28 7.20
C ARG A 159 -15.19 19.47 8.45
N ARG A 160 -15.74 18.40 9.02
CA ARG A 160 -16.54 18.47 10.26
C ARG A 160 -15.72 18.84 11.50
N LEU A 161 -14.46 18.43 11.56
CA LEU A 161 -13.56 18.78 12.68
C LEU A 161 -13.00 20.19 12.53
N ALA A 162 -12.69 20.62 11.31
CA ALA A 162 -12.24 21.98 11.02
C ALA A 162 -13.35 23.03 11.16
N GLY A 163 -14.62 22.65 10.92
CA GLY A 163 -15.78 23.54 11.05
C GLY A 163 -16.48 23.51 12.42
N GLY A 164 -16.04 22.64 13.35
CA GLY A 164 -16.61 22.53 14.71
C GLY A 164 -15.71 23.11 15.81
N GLY A 165 -14.58 23.74 15.44
CA GLY A 165 -13.79 24.56 16.35
C GLY A 165 -14.29 25.99 16.29
N GLU A 166 -15.26 26.32 17.13
CA GLU A 166 -15.38 27.70 17.63
C GLU A 166 -14.06 28.01 18.35
N LEU A 167 -13.29 28.93 17.76
CA LEU A 167 -12.21 29.67 18.42
C LEU A 167 -12.84 30.79 19.26
#